data_AF-A0A4P7BY26-F1
#
_entry.id   AF-A0A4P7BY26-F1
#
_cell.length_a   1.000
_cell.length_b   1.000
_cell.length_c   1.000
_cell.angle_alpha   90.00
_cell.angle_beta   90.00
_cell.angle_gamma   90.00
#
_symmetry.space_group_name_H-M   'P 1'
#
loop_
_entity.id
_entity.type
_entity.pdbx_description
1 polymer ?
#
loop_
_entity_poly.entity_id
_entity_poly.type
_entity_poly.pdbx_seq_one_letter_code
_entity_poly.pdbx_strand_id
1 'polypeptide(L)'
;MTDKRKTLPQLFKPGQSGNPAGKPKGTRNRLSEDFLRDLHEDWQKQGKDVLAAVRKRNPAAYLKVVASLIPKEVPGHFLDELKEMSTEEIEQKLERLRREREKLTKH
;
A
#
# COMPACT_ATOMS: atom_id res chain seq x y z
N MET A 1 61.89 -5.35 -5.12
CA MET A 1 60.78 -4.61 -4.47
C MET A 1 59.62 -5.57 -4.29
N THR A 2 59.43 -6.12 -3.09
CA THR A 2 58.38 -7.09 -2.77
C THR A 2 57.23 -6.38 -2.04
N ASP A 3 56.07 -6.32 -2.68
CA ASP A 3 54.83 -5.73 -2.14
C ASP A 3 54.25 -6.66 -1.05
N LYS A 4 54.46 -6.30 0.23
CA LYS A 4 53.86 -6.97 1.38
C LYS A 4 52.52 -6.33 1.70
N ARG A 5 51.45 -6.76 1.04
CA ARG A 5 50.09 -6.39 1.45
C ARG A 5 49.76 -7.06 2.78
N LYS A 6 49.73 -6.26 3.85
CA LYS A 6 49.24 -6.62 5.18
C LYS A 6 47.81 -7.20 5.04
N THR A 7 47.64 -8.47 5.36
CA THR A 7 46.32 -9.09 5.44
C THR A 7 45.59 -8.56 6.68
N LEU A 8 44.45 -7.90 6.49
CA LEU A 8 43.60 -7.42 7.57
C LEU A 8 43.01 -8.64 8.32
N PRO A 9 43.09 -8.71 9.66
CA PRO A 9 42.91 -9.97 10.40
C PRO A 9 41.46 -10.46 10.53
N GLN A 10 40.47 -9.88 9.85
CA GLN A 10 39.05 -10.19 10.11
C GLN A 10 38.16 -10.15 8.86
N LEU A 11 38.55 -10.84 7.78
CA LEU A 11 37.56 -11.22 6.78
C LEU A 11 36.71 -12.38 7.34
N PHE A 12 35.39 -12.17 7.38
CA PHE A 12 34.45 -13.21 7.79
C PHE A 12 34.66 -14.49 6.95
N LYS A 13 34.66 -15.65 7.60
CA LYS A 13 34.82 -16.94 6.91
C LYS A 13 33.67 -17.12 5.90
N PRO A 14 33.92 -17.75 4.72
CA PRO A 14 32.85 -18.11 3.80
C PRO A 14 31.74 -18.88 4.53
N GLY A 15 30.50 -18.40 4.45
CA GLY A 15 29.34 -18.97 5.15
C GLY A 15 29.05 -18.41 6.55
N GLN A 16 29.86 -17.48 7.07
CA GLN A 16 29.65 -16.85 8.38
C GLN A 16 29.21 -15.39 8.21
N SER A 17 27.97 -15.07 8.59
CA SER A 17 27.50 -13.68 8.66
C SER A 17 28.24 -12.94 9.78
N GLY A 18 28.73 -11.73 9.50
CA GLY A 18 29.26 -10.82 10.53
C GLY A 18 28.21 -10.32 11.53
N ASN A 19 26.93 -10.59 11.27
CA ASN A 19 25.83 -10.44 12.20
C ASN A 19 24.98 -11.72 12.24
N PRO A 20 25.34 -12.71 13.08
CA PRO A 20 24.65 -14.00 13.16
C PRO A 20 23.19 -13.90 13.62
N ALA A 21 22.87 -12.86 14.40
CA ALA A 21 21.52 -12.61 14.92
C ALA A 21 20.61 -11.84 13.94
N GLY A 22 21.15 -11.39 12.80
CA GLY A 22 20.46 -10.52 11.87
C GLY A 22 20.18 -9.12 12.42
N LYS A 23 19.51 -8.27 11.63
CA LYS A 23 19.03 -6.97 12.12
C LYS A 23 18.02 -7.20 13.25
N PRO A 24 18.08 -6.47 14.38
CA PRO A 24 17.10 -6.61 15.44
C PRO A 24 15.69 -6.47 14.87
N LYS A 25 14.89 -7.52 15.07
CA LYS A 25 13.52 -7.62 14.58
C LYS A 25 12.74 -6.39 15.07
N GLY A 26 12.12 -5.66 14.15
CA GLY A 26 11.30 -4.49 14.49
C GLY A 26 11.99 -3.12 14.44
N THR A 27 13.30 -2.99 14.16
CA THR A 27 13.92 -1.64 14.19
C THR A 27 13.37 -0.70 13.10
N ARG A 28 13.03 -1.22 11.91
CA ARG A 28 12.38 -0.42 10.85
C ARG A 28 10.88 -0.24 11.12
N ASN A 29 10.24 -1.27 11.68
CA ASN A 29 8.81 -1.25 11.96
C ASN A 29 8.48 -0.29 13.10
N ARG A 30 9.34 -0.24 14.12
CA ARG A 30 9.18 0.63 15.30
C ARG A 30 9.19 2.11 14.93
N LEU A 31 10.13 2.55 14.08
CA LEU A 31 10.14 3.94 13.62
C LEU A 31 8.85 4.29 12.85
N SER A 32 8.38 3.41 11.97
CA SER A 32 7.14 3.63 11.24
C SER A 32 5.92 3.66 12.17
N GLU A 33 5.86 2.77 13.16
CA GLU A 33 4.81 2.71 14.17
C GLU A 33 4.79 3.98 15.03
N ASP A 34 5.97 4.38 15.53
CA ASP A 34 6.14 5.60 16.32
C ASP A 34 5.73 6.84 15.52
N PHE A 35 6.18 6.94 14.26
CA PHE A 35 5.82 8.04 13.38
C PHE A 35 4.32 8.11 13.10
N LEU A 36 3.67 6.97 12.80
CA LEU A 36 2.23 6.95 12.53
C LEU A 36 1.41 7.31 13.76
N ARG A 37 1.83 6.87 14.95
CA ARG A 37 1.19 7.27 16.22
C ARG A 37 1.30 8.78 16.41
N ASP A 38 2.51 9.32 16.34
CA ASP A 38 2.74 10.74 16.61
C ASP A 38 2.03 11.63 15.55
N LEU A 39 2.02 11.20 14.28
CA LEU A 39 1.27 11.86 13.21
C LEU A 39 -0.24 11.84 13.46
N HIS A 40 -0.78 10.72 13.93
CA HIS A 40 -2.20 10.62 14.24
C HIS A 40 -2.58 11.54 15.41
N GLU A 41 -1.77 11.60 16.46
CA GLU A 41 -1.98 12.52 17.59
C GLU A 41 -1.95 14.00 17.17
N ASP A 42 -1.01 14.38 16.30
CA ASP A 42 -0.96 15.72 15.72
C ASP A 42 -2.20 16.00 14.85
N TRP A 43 -2.59 15.04 14.00
CA TRP A 43 -3.76 15.16 13.13
C TRP A 43 -5.06 15.40 13.91
N GLN A 44 -5.26 14.72 15.04
CA GLN A 44 -6.43 14.93 15.90
C GLN A 44 -6.51 16.36 16.45
N LYS A 45 -5.35 17.00 16.67
CA LYS A 45 -5.27 18.36 17.23
C LYS A 45 -5.31 19.45 16.16
N GLN A 46 -4.64 19.25 15.03
CA GLN A 46 -4.34 20.31 14.04
C GLN A 46 -4.90 20.02 12.63
N GLY A 47 -5.39 18.82 12.36
CA GLY A 47 -5.70 18.38 10.99
C GLY A 47 -6.70 19.26 10.25
N LYS A 48 -7.73 19.78 10.95
CA LYS A 48 -8.72 20.69 10.35
C LYS A 48 -8.10 22.02 9.92
N ASP A 49 -7.21 22.58 10.73
CA ASP A 49 -6.53 23.85 10.43
C ASP A 49 -5.53 23.68 9.29
N VAL A 50 -4.83 22.54 9.24
CA VAL A 50 -3.97 22.17 8.11
C VAL A 50 -4.80 22.08 6.82
N LEU A 51 -5.96 21.41 6.83
CA LEU A 51 -6.84 21.33 5.65
C LEU A 51 -7.32 22.72 5.21
N ALA A 52 -7.69 23.59 6.15
CA ALA A 52 -8.11 24.96 5.84
C ALA A 52 -6.96 25.78 5.23
N ALA A 53 -5.76 25.67 5.79
CA ALA A 53 -4.57 26.34 5.29
C ALA A 53 -4.18 25.85 3.89
N VAL A 54 -4.19 24.53 3.66
CA VAL A 54 -3.90 23.93 2.35
C VAL A 54 -4.95 24.34 1.32
N ARG A 55 -6.25 24.32 1.66
CA ARG A 55 -7.32 24.80 0.77
C ARG A 55 -7.08 26.24 0.32
N LYS A 56 -6.64 27.11 1.23
CA LYS A 56 -6.39 28.54 0.94
C LYS A 56 -5.10 28.77 0.15
N ARG A 57 -4.02 28.07 0.48
CA ARG A 57 -2.67 28.30 -0.08
C ARG A 57 -2.39 27.48 -1.33
N ASN A 58 -2.91 26.25 -1.41
CA ASN A 58 -2.71 25.33 -2.52
C ASN A 58 -3.99 24.50 -2.79
N PRO A 59 -5.02 25.12 -3.38
CA PRO A 59 -6.31 24.47 -3.64
C PRO A 59 -6.17 23.26 -4.58
N ALA A 60 -5.22 23.28 -5.52
CA ALA A 60 -4.99 22.16 -6.43
C ALA A 60 -4.51 20.91 -5.68
N ALA A 61 -3.57 21.05 -4.73
CA ALA A 61 -3.13 19.94 -3.89
C ALA A 61 -4.26 19.43 -2.99
N TYR A 62 -5.06 20.35 -2.42
CA TYR A 62 -6.24 19.99 -1.63
C TYR A 62 -7.20 19.09 -2.40
N LEU A 63 -7.59 19.50 -3.62
CA LEU A 63 -8.49 18.72 -4.47
C LEU A 63 -7.88 17.39 -4.91
N LYS A 64 -6.57 17.32 -5.17
CA LYS A 64 -5.87 16.06 -5.47
C LYS A 64 -5.92 15.08 -4.31
N VAL A 65 -5.73 15.55 -3.07
CA VAL A 65 -5.87 14.70 -1.86
C VAL A 65 -7.30 14.18 -1.75
N VAL A 66 -8.31 15.04 -1.91
CA VAL A 66 -9.72 14.63 -1.90
C VAL A 66 -10.01 13.58 -2.98
N ALA A 67 -9.55 13.81 -4.21
CA ALA A 67 -9.72 12.87 -5.31
C ALA A 67 -9.01 11.52 -5.05
N SER A 68 -7.92 11.50 -4.29
CA SER A 68 -7.19 10.28 -3.95
C SER A 68 -7.89 9.41 -2.90
N LEU A 69 -8.79 9.99 -2.11
CA LEU A 69 -9.63 9.26 -1.15
C LEU A 69 -10.76 8.49 -1.84
N ILE A 70 -11.12 8.91 -3.05
CA ILE A 70 -12.08 8.19 -3.89
C ILE A 70 -11.30 7.06 -4.56
N PRO A 71 -11.73 5.78 -4.41
CA PRO A 71 -11.15 4.69 -5.17
C PRO A 71 -11.16 5.04 -6.66
N LYS A 72 -9.98 5.15 -7.26
CA LYS A 72 -9.84 5.52 -8.69
C LYS A 72 -10.42 4.45 -9.61
N GLU A 73 -10.45 3.23 -9.11
CA GLU A 73 -10.99 2.07 -9.76
C GLU A 73 -11.91 1.42 -8.73
N VAL A 74 -13.22 1.40 -9.01
CA VAL A 74 -13.99 0.23 -8.59
C VAL A 74 -13.27 -0.93 -9.28
N PRO A 75 -12.78 -1.98 -8.58
CA PRO A 75 -12.14 -3.11 -9.25
C PRO A 75 -13.17 -3.69 -10.22
N GLY A 76 -12.98 -3.39 -11.49
CA GLY A 76 -14.11 -3.22 -12.38
C GLY A 76 -13.77 -3.59 -13.80
N HIS A 77 -12.93 -4.62 -13.98
CA HIS A 77 -12.95 -5.43 -15.20
C HIS A 77 -14.40 -5.78 -15.60
N PHE A 78 -15.32 -5.82 -14.64
CA PHE A 78 -16.75 -5.96 -14.87
C PHE A 78 -17.36 -4.90 -15.79
N LEU A 79 -17.06 -3.60 -15.62
CA LEU A 79 -17.67 -2.56 -16.47
C LEU A 79 -17.09 -2.56 -17.88
N ASP A 80 -15.81 -2.85 -18.01
CA ASP A 80 -15.15 -2.96 -19.32
C ASP A 80 -15.61 -4.23 -20.05
N GLU A 81 -15.70 -5.36 -19.35
CA GLU A 81 -16.23 -6.61 -19.90
C GLU A 81 -17.70 -6.46 -20.31
N LEU A 82 -18.54 -5.79 -19.52
CA LEU A 82 -19.94 -5.55 -19.88
C LEU A 82 -20.11 -4.64 -21.11
N LYS A 83 -19.19 -3.72 -21.37
CA LYS A 83 -19.24 -2.84 -22.56
C LYS A 83 -18.91 -3.59 -23.85
N GLU A 84 -18.07 -4.61 -23.76
CA GLU A 84 -17.65 -5.44 -24.89
C GLU A 84 -18.61 -6.64 -25.11
N MET A 85 -19.58 -6.85 -24.21
CA MET A 85 -20.59 -7.90 -24.32
C MET A 85 -21.86 -7.37 -25.01
N SER A 86 -22.49 -8.22 -25.81
CA SER A 86 -23.84 -8.01 -26.32
C SER A 86 -24.88 -8.09 -25.20
N THR A 87 -26.07 -7.55 -25.46
CA THR A 87 -27.19 -7.59 -24.51
C THR A 87 -27.53 -9.03 -24.09
N GLU A 88 -27.50 -9.97 -25.04
CA GLU A 88 -27.77 -11.39 -24.82
C GLU A 88 -26.72 -12.03 -23.89
N GLU A 89 -25.45 -11.69 -24.07
CA GLU A 89 -24.37 -12.19 -23.22
C GLU A 89 -24.48 -11.63 -21.80
N ILE A 90 -24.89 -10.36 -21.66
CA ILE A 90 -25.15 -9.72 -20.36
C ILE A 90 -26.30 -10.45 -19.65
N GLU A 91 -27.38 -10.79 -20.35
CA GLU A 91 -28.50 -11.54 -19.80
C GLU A 91 -28.08 -12.93 -19.29
N GLN A 92 -27.31 -13.67 -20.11
CA GLN A 92 -26.78 -14.99 -19.72
C GLN A 92 -25.91 -14.92 -18.47
N LYS A 93 -25.04 -13.89 -18.40
CA LYS A 93 -24.15 -13.69 -17.26
C LYS A 93 -24.91 -13.30 -16.00
N LEU A 94 -25.93 -12.46 -16.12
CA LEU A 94 -26.84 -12.12 -15.01
C LEU A 94 -27.56 -13.36 -14.48
N GLU A 95 -28.01 -14.25 -15.35
CA GLU A 95 -28.68 -15.48 -14.93
C GLU A 95 -27.72 -16.43 -14.19
N ARG A 96 -26.49 -16.57 -14.68
CA ARG A 96 -25.45 -17.34 -13.98
C ARG A 96 -25.19 -16.79 -12.57
N LEU A 97 -24.99 -15.48 -12.44
CA LEU A 97 -24.72 -14.84 -11.15
C LEU A 97 -25.89 -14.98 -10.18
N ARG A 98 -27.13 -14.88 -10.67
CA ARG A 98 -28.33 -15.11 -9.86
C ARG A 98 -28.39 -16.54 -9.29
N ARG A 99 -28.05 -17.54 -10.11
CA ARG A 99 -27.99 -18.95 -9.69
C ARG A 99 -26.88 -19.19 -8.65
N GLU A 100 -25.69 -18.63 -8.85
CA GLU A 100 -24.58 -18.73 -7.89
C GLU A 100 -24.93 -18.08 -6.54
N ARG A 101 -25.54 -16.87 -6.57
CA ARG A 101 -26.03 -16.21 -5.36
C ARG A 101 -27.05 -17.05 -4.61
N GLU A 102 -28.00 -17.65 -5.32
CA GLU A 102 -29.04 -18.49 -4.70
C GLU A 102 -28.45 -19.71 -3.98
N LYS A 103 -27.41 -20.33 -4.54
CA LYS A 103 -26.66 -21.42 -3.90
C LYS A 103 -25.95 -20.95 -2.62
N LEU A 104 -25.35 -19.77 -2.65
CA LEU A 104 -24.67 -19.17 -1.50
C LEU A 104 -25.61 -18.80 -0.36
N THR A 105 -26.85 -18.38 -0.66
CA THR A 105 -27.86 -18.06 0.36
C THR A 105 -28.61 -19.27 0.93
N LYS A 106 -28.40 -20.46 0.35
CA LYS A 106 -29.02 -21.73 0.80
C LYS A 106 -28.04 -22.60 1.62
N HIS A 107 -26.93 -22.03 2.08
CA HIS A 107 -26.04 -22.56 3.13
C HIS A 107 -25.95 -21.53 4.25
#